data_AF-A0A534VK93-F1
#
_entry.id   AF-A0A534VK93-F1
#
_cell.length_a   1.000
_cell.length_b   1.000
_cell.length_c   1.000
_cell.angle_alpha   90.00
_cell.angle_beta   90.00
_cell.angle_gamma   90.00
#
_symmetry.space_group_name_H-M   'P 1'
#
loop_
_entity.id
_entity.type
_entity.pdbx_description
1 polymer ?
#
loop_
_entity_poly.entity_id
_entity_poly.type
_entity_poly.pdbx_seq_one_letter_code
_entity_poly.pdbx_strand_id
1 'polypeptide(L)'
;MFFNLFGPSTIGGDVVRGLYLAEGHRPGVAINSVVFDRVSGLVLLMALGAAALIAFPQYGLPWPLTASLVAGGLVLVLGWWMCPRLVRLLPAGNRFRRQVETELGPFWRDRVLLVRVAVASLAFHLTQVGVQYVLARAAGVALPFSYCLIYHPVISVMTALPLSVAGLGVREGGYLYFLTRIDVDDSIAVTLGLLWFALTVSAGLVGGALFVASGAALPRVHPRPAAPADVSATDSEIAAR
;
A
#
# COMPACT_ATOMS: atom_id res chain seq x y z
N MET A 1 -8.47 -6.29 5.99
CA MET A 1 -8.68 -7.39 5.03
C MET A 1 -10.10 -7.39 4.48
N PHE A 2 -11.17 -7.36 5.28
CA PHE A 2 -12.56 -7.37 4.80
C PHE A 2 -12.86 -6.36 3.68
N PHE A 3 -12.69 -5.06 3.93
CA PHE A 3 -12.96 -4.01 2.93
C PHE A 3 -11.98 -4.01 1.74
N ASN A 4 -10.81 -4.67 1.87
CA ASN A 4 -9.86 -4.80 0.75
C ASN A 4 -10.33 -5.84 -0.28
N LEU A 5 -11.27 -6.71 0.08
CA LEU A 5 -11.79 -7.75 -0.81
C LEU A 5 -12.74 -7.21 -1.87
N PHE A 6 -13.41 -6.08 -1.58
CA PHE A 6 -14.41 -5.44 -2.45
C PHE A 6 -13.89 -4.16 -3.13
N GLY A 7 -12.66 -3.75 -2.85
CA GLY A 7 -12.05 -2.57 -3.43
C GLY A 7 -11.44 -2.83 -4.82
N PRO A 8 -11.33 -1.81 -5.69
CA PRO A 8 -10.62 -1.89 -6.97
C PRO A 8 -9.10 -2.14 -6.81
N SER A 9 -8.60 -2.18 -5.57
CA SER A 9 -7.29 -2.69 -5.17
C SER A 9 -7.28 -2.95 -3.66
N THR A 10 -6.15 -3.38 -3.10
CA THR A 10 -5.94 -3.48 -1.65
C THR A 10 -6.07 -2.14 -0.91
N ILE A 11 -6.20 -1.02 -1.62
CA ILE A 11 -6.27 0.35 -1.06
C ILE A 11 -7.69 0.67 -0.53
N GLY A 12 -8.73 0.02 -1.04
CA GLY A 12 -10.13 0.38 -0.74
C GLY A 12 -10.49 0.32 0.75
N GLY A 13 -10.01 -0.67 1.50
CA GLY A 13 -10.32 -0.80 2.92
C GLY A 13 -9.47 0.06 3.86
N ASP A 14 -8.34 0.57 3.39
CA ASP A 14 -7.52 1.50 4.16
C ASP A 14 -8.11 2.90 4.17
N VAL A 15 -8.78 3.28 3.08
CA VAL A 15 -9.60 4.50 3.04
C VAL A 15 -10.73 4.41 4.08
N VAL A 16 -11.42 3.27 4.17
CA VAL A 16 -12.48 3.04 5.17
C VAL A 16 -11.92 3.17 6.59
N ARG A 17 -10.73 2.59 6.87
CA ARG A 17 -10.05 2.77 8.17
C ARG A 17 -9.71 4.23 8.47
N GLY A 18 -9.21 4.98 7.49
CA GLY A 18 -8.94 6.41 7.63
C GLY A 18 -10.20 7.21 7.95
N LEU A 19 -11.35 6.82 7.39
CA LEU A 19 -12.65 7.41 7.69
C LEU A 19 -13.15 7.06 9.10
N TYR A 20 -12.91 5.83 9.59
CA TYR A 20 -13.26 5.45 10.97
C TYR A 20 -12.44 6.22 12.00
N LEU A 21 -11.14 6.35 11.78
CA LEU A 21 -10.25 7.04 12.71
C LEU A 21 -10.49 8.57 12.72
N ALA A 22 -11.19 9.09 11.71
CA ALA A 22 -11.53 10.50 11.57
C ALA A 22 -12.72 10.97 12.41
N GLU A 23 -13.50 10.06 13.03
CA GLU A 23 -14.73 10.39 13.79
C GLU A 23 -14.51 11.10 15.14
N GLY A 24 -13.33 11.71 15.38
CA GLY A 24 -13.09 12.47 16.61
C GLY A 24 -12.33 13.77 16.37
N HIS A 25 -11.22 13.74 15.63
CA HIS A 25 -10.34 14.91 15.49
C HIS A 25 -9.60 14.87 14.15
N ARG A 26 -9.80 15.91 13.32
CA ARG A 26 -9.04 16.20 12.07
C ARG A 26 -8.93 15.03 11.07
N PRO A 27 -9.98 14.74 10.27
CA PRO A 27 -9.99 13.69 9.23
C PRO A 27 -8.76 13.66 8.32
N GLY A 28 -8.20 14.83 7.99
CA GLY A 28 -7.01 14.94 7.14
C GLY A 28 -5.78 14.22 7.70
N VAL A 29 -5.54 14.30 9.01
CA VAL A 29 -4.36 13.72 9.66
C VAL A 29 -4.46 12.19 9.70
N ALA A 30 -5.65 11.64 9.97
CA ALA A 30 -5.89 10.21 9.99
C ALA A 30 -5.75 9.56 8.60
N ILE A 31 -6.28 10.21 7.56
CA ILE A 31 -6.11 9.73 6.19
C ILE A 31 -4.63 9.84 5.77
N ASN A 32 -3.97 10.96 6.10
CA ASN A 32 -2.56 11.17 5.76
C ASN A 32 -1.63 10.19 6.48
N SER A 33 -1.93 9.76 7.72
CA SER A 33 -1.13 8.74 8.41
C SER A 33 -1.27 7.36 7.77
N VAL A 34 -2.48 6.98 7.33
CA VAL A 34 -2.71 5.74 6.58
C VAL A 34 -1.98 5.78 5.24
N VAL A 35 -2.08 6.89 4.50
CA VAL A 35 -1.35 7.05 3.23
C VAL A 35 0.15 6.99 3.45
N PHE A 36 0.66 7.64 4.49
CA PHE A 36 2.09 7.62 4.84
C PHE A 36 2.58 6.20 5.14
N ASP A 37 1.83 5.44 5.95
CA ASP A 37 2.12 4.04 6.25
C ASP A 37 2.14 3.19 4.97
N ARG A 38 1.15 3.40 4.08
CA ARG A 38 1.04 2.64 2.82
C ARG A 38 2.18 2.91 1.86
N VAL A 39 2.56 4.18 1.67
CA VAL A 39 3.69 4.53 0.80
C VAL A 39 5.00 4.06 1.42
N SER A 40 5.18 4.20 2.74
CA SER A 40 6.36 3.66 3.45
C SER A 40 6.49 2.15 3.25
N GLY A 41 5.39 1.42 3.42
CA GLY A 41 5.34 -0.02 3.21
C GLY A 41 5.64 -0.42 1.77
N LEU A 42 5.14 0.30 0.78
CA LEU A 42 5.42 0.04 -0.64
C LEU A 42 6.88 0.31 -1.01
N VAL A 43 7.44 1.42 -0.52
CA VAL A 43 8.86 1.77 -0.71
C VAL A 43 9.75 0.68 -0.13
N LEU A 44 9.44 0.23 1.09
CA LEU A 44 10.20 -0.83 1.75
C LEU A 44 10.08 -2.17 1.01
N LEU A 45 8.89 -2.51 0.50
CA LEU A 45 8.65 -3.72 -0.27
C LEU A 45 9.47 -3.74 -1.58
N MET A 46 9.47 -2.62 -2.30
CA MET A 46 10.27 -2.46 -3.51
C MET A 46 11.77 -2.51 -3.20
N ALA A 47 12.21 -1.89 -2.10
CA ALA A 47 13.59 -1.98 -1.64
C ALA A 47 13.98 -3.43 -1.31
N LEU A 48 13.09 -4.19 -0.65
CA LEU A 48 13.30 -5.60 -0.34
C LEU A 48 13.46 -6.45 -1.61
N GLY A 49 12.55 -6.28 -2.58
CA GLY A 49 12.62 -7.00 -3.85
C GLY A 49 13.86 -6.65 -4.66
N ALA A 50 14.23 -5.36 -4.74
CA ALA A 50 15.45 -4.91 -5.40
C ALA A 50 16.72 -5.45 -4.72
N ALA A 51 16.77 -5.42 -3.38
CA ALA A 51 17.88 -5.97 -2.62
C ALA A 51 18.01 -7.49 -2.82
N ALA A 52 16.90 -8.23 -2.84
CA ALA A 52 16.88 -9.66 -3.11
C ALA A 52 17.39 -10.00 -4.52
N LEU A 53 17.00 -9.22 -5.54
CA LEU A 53 17.51 -9.37 -6.91
C LEU A 53 19.02 -9.16 -7.00
N ILE A 54 19.56 -8.16 -6.30
CA ILE A 54 20.99 -7.86 -6.26
C ILE A 54 21.75 -8.95 -5.49
N ALA A 55 21.19 -9.43 -4.38
CA ALA A 55 21.83 -10.44 -3.52
C ALA A 55 21.82 -11.84 -4.14
N PHE A 56 20.82 -12.14 -4.97
CA PHE A 56 20.63 -13.48 -5.54
C PHE A 56 20.53 -13.46 -7.08
N PRO A 57 21.60 -13.03 -7.78
CA PRO A 57 21.60 -12.94 -9.24
C PRO A 57 21.52 -14.32 -9.93
N GLN A 58 21.81 -15.41 -9.20
CA GLN A 58 21.81 -16.78 -9.74
C GLN A 58 20.46 -17.25 -10.28
N TYR A 59 19.35 -16.59 -9.93
CA TYR A 59 18.02 -16.94 -10.44
C TYR A 59 17.77 -16.49 -11.89
N GLY A 60 18.72 -15.79 -12.51
CA GLY A 60 18.73 -15.61 -13.97
C GLY A 60 17.53 -14.87 -14.55
N LEU A 61 16.91 -13.95 -13.79
CA LEU A 61 15.78 -13.16 -14.30
C LEU A 61 16.23 -12.27 -15.47
N PRO A 62 15.33 -12.01 -16.45
CA PRO A 62 15.68 -11.20 -17.62
C PRO A 62 16.25 -9.85 -17.22
N TRP A 63 17.38 -9.47 -17.83
CA TRP A 63 18.04 -8.21 -17.50
C TRP A 63 17.11 -6.98 -17.52
N PRO A 64 16.15 -6.81 -18.48
CA PRO A 64 15.30 -5.63 -18.51
C PRO A 64 14.38 -5.57 -17.29
N LEU A 65 13.87 -6.74 -16.85
CA LEU A 65 13.02 -6.84 -15.68
C LEU A 65 13.82 -6.48 -14.42
N THR A 66 14.99 -7.09 -14.26
CA THR A 66 15.87 -6.83 -13.11
C THR A 66 16.25 -5.36 -13.04
N ALA A 67 16.69 -4.77 -14.15
CA ALA A 67 17.04 -3.35 -14.22
C ALA A 67 15.85 -2.44 -13.90
N SER A 68 14.66 -2.74 -14.43
CA SER A 68 13.45 -1.95 -14.19
C SER A 68 13.02 -2.00 -12.72
N LEU A 69 13.07 -3.17 -12.09
CA LEU A 69 12.70 -3.35 -10.69
C LEU A 69 13.70 -2.68 -9.75
N VAL A 70 15.00 -2.83 -10.01
CA VAL A 70 16.06 -2.19 -9.21
C VAL A 70 16.01 -0.67 -9.38
N ALA A 71 15.91 -0.16 -10.62
CA ALA A 71 15.79 1.27 -10.87
C ALA A 71 14.51 1.85 -10.28
N GLY A 72 13.36 1.18 -10.45
CA GLY A 72 12.09 1.59 -9.86
C GLY A 72 12.13 1.61 -8.33
N GLY A 73 12.72 0.58 -7.70
CA GLY A 73 12.94 0.54 -6.26
C GLY A 73 13.83 1.68 -5.77
N LEU A 74 14.94 1.93 -6.47
CA LEU A 74 15.84 3.06 -6.14
C LEU A 74 15.12 4.41 -6.28
N VAL A 75 14.38 4.62 -7.36
CA VAL A 75 13.60 5.84 -7.60
C VAL A 75 12.57 6.05 -6.49
N LEU A 76 11.87 4.99 -6.06
CA LEU A 76 10.89 5.08 -4.98
C LEU A 76 11.54 5.39 -3.63
N VAL A 77 12.66 4.75 -3.29
CA VAL A 77 13.40 4.99 -2.05
C VAL A 77 13.96 6.42 -2.02
N LEU A 78 14.63 6.84 -3.08
CA LEU A 78 15.19 8.19 -3.20
C LEU A 78 14.08 9.23 -3.22
N GLY A 79 13.04 9.02 -4.02
CA GLY A 79 11.87 9.89 -4.09
C GLY A 79 11.19 10.06 -2.73
N TRP A 80 10.99 8.96 -1.99
CA TRP A 80 10.41 8.99 -0.64
C TRP A 80 11.27 9.79 0.34
N TRP A 81 12.57 9.53 0.37
CA TRP A 81 13.50 10.22 1.28
C TRP A 81 13.72 11.70 0.91
N MET A 82 13.69 12.02 -0.38
CA MET A 82 13.90 13.37 -0.89
C MET A 82 12.61 14.17 -0.98
N CYS A 83 11.43 13.56 -0.87
CA CYS A 83 10.13 14.22 -1.01
C CYS A 83 10.00 15.52 -0.17
N PRO A 84 10.36 15.58 1.13
CA PRO A 84 10.25 16.84 1.89
C PRO A 84 11.22 17.95 1.45
N ARG A 85 12.27 17.60 0.68
CA ARG A 85 13.18 18.57 0.05
C ARG A 85 12.67 18.96 -1.33
N LEU A 86 12.27 17.98 -2.14
CA LEU A 86 11.82 18.16 -3.51
C LEU A 86 10.56 19.03 -3.58
N VAL A 87 9.66 18.86 -2.61
CA VAL A 87 8.42 19.64 -2.56
C VAL A 87 8.65 21.14 -2.34
N ARG A 88 9.82 21.54 -1.80
CA ARG A 88 10.19 22.95 -1.60
C ARG A 88 10.46 23.68 -2.92
N LEU A 89 10.73 22.94 -4.00
CA LEU A 89 10.88 23.49 -5.35
C LEU A 89 9.54 23.93 -5.96
N LEU A 90 8.41 23.46 -5.40
CA LEU A 90 7.09 23.86 -5.86
C LEU A 90 6.70 25.25 -5.31
N PRO A 91 5.89 26.03 -6.05
CA PRO A 91 5.38 27.31 -5.57
C PRO A 91 4.66 27.18 -4.22
N ALA A 92 4.77 28.19 -3.36
CA ALA A 92 4.17 28.18 -2.01
C ALA A 92 2.64 28.02 -2.01
N GLY A 93 1.96 28.39 -3.11
CA GLY A 93 0.52 28.19 -3.29
C GLY A 93 0.11 26.76 -3.66
N ASN A 94 1.04 25.85 -3.91
CA ASN A 94 0.72 24.49 -4.34
C ASN A 94 0.14 23.66 -3.18
N ARG A 95 -1.06 23.10 -3.38
CA ARG A 95 -1.75 22.25 -2.40
C ARG A 95 -0.90 21.05 -1.96
N PHE A 96 -0.16 20.44 -2.89
CA PHE A 96 0.71 19.30 -2.60
C PHE A 96 1.87 19.69 -1.68
N ARG A 97 2.48 20.85 -1.91
CA ARG A 97 3.52 21.38 -1.01
C ARG A 97 3.02 21.61 0.40
N ARG A 98 1.86 22.24 0.53
CA ARG A 98 1.25 22.48 1.85
C ARG A 98 0.89 21.16 2.56
N GLN A 99 0.34 20.18 1.85
CA GLN A 99 0.01 18.88 2.42
C GLN A 99 1.26 18.14 2.92
N VAL A 100 2.33 18.14 2.12
CA VAL A 100 3.58 17.47 2.45
C VAL A 100 4.32 18.18 3.59
N GLU A 101 4.42 19.51 3.59
CA GLU A 101 5.15 20.26 4.62
C GLU A 101 4.40 20.31 5.96
N THR A 102 3.08 20.55 5.93
CA THR A 102 2.29 20.80 7.14
C THR A 102 1.73 19.52 7.76
N GLU A 103 1.31 18.55 6.94
CA GLU A 103 0.63 17.34 7.46
C GLU A 103 1.54 16.11 7.46
N LEU A 104 2.39 15.92 6.45
CA LEU A 104 3.31 14.78 6.37
C LEU A 104 4.71 15.05 6.94
N GLY A 105 5.14 16.32 6.93
CA GLY A 105 6.46 16.77 7.36
C GLY A 105 6.84 16.35 8.78
N PRO A 106 5.92 16.38 9.77
CA PRO A 106 6.21 15.89 11.12
C PRO A 106 6.62 14.40 11.15
N PHE A 107 5.99 13.55 10.33
CA PHE A 107 6.29 12.11 10.29
C PHE A 107 7.72 11.83 9.79
N TRP A 108 8.23 12.59 8.82
CA TRP A 108 9.62 12.44 8.37
C TRP A 108 10.66 13.04 9.31
N ARG A 109 10.26 13.92 10.23
CA ARG A 109 11.18 14.50 11.22
C ARG A 109 11.39 13.59 12.42
N ASP A 110 10.38 12.80 12.77
CA ASP A 110 10.47 11.83 13.86
C ASP A 110 11.17 10.54 13.39
N ARG A 111 12.48 10.47 13.64
CA ARG A 111 13.31 9.30 13.28
C ARG A 111 12.87 8.03 14.01
N VAL A 112 12.37 8.13 15.24
CA VAL A 112 11.93 6.96 16.01
C VAL A 112 10.66 6.39 15.38
N LEU A 113 9.73 7.26 14.99
CA LEU A 113 8.53 6.85 14.27
C LEU A 113 8.87 6.20 12.93
N LEU A 114 9.78 6.78 12.15
CA LEU A 114 10.22 6.20 10.87
C LEU A 114 10.81 4.80 11.05
N VAL A 115 11.68 4.60 12.05
CA VAL A 115 12.26 3.29 12.34
C VAL A 115 11.17 2.30 12.77
N ARG A 116 10.22 2.72 13.62
CA ARG A 116 9.11 1.86 14.04
C ARG A 116 8.24 1.42 12.86
N VAL A 117 7.86 2.36 12.00
CA VAL A 117 7.07 2.07 10.78
C VAL A 117 7.85 1.16 9.84
N ALA A 118 9.15 1.40 9.65
CA ALA A 118 10.00 0.56 8.81
C ALA A 118 10.13 -0.87 9.37
N VAL A 119 10.36 -1.03 10.67
CA VAL A 119 10.45 -2.36 11.32
C VAL A 119 9.12 -3.09 11.25
N ALA A 120 8.01 -2.40 11.55
CA ALA A 120 6.67 -2.99 11.46
C ALA A 120 6.33 -3.42 10.02
N SER A 121 6.65 -2.58 9.04
CA SER A 121 6.47 -2.89 7.61
C SER A 121 7.36 -4.04 7.17
N LEU A 122 8.62 -4.09 7.62
CA LEU A 122 9.55 -5.17 7.29
C LEU A 122 9.04 -6.50 7.86
N ALA A 123 8.66 -6.51 9.13
CA ALA A 123 8.10 -7.68 9.79
C ALA A 123 6.83 -8.17 9.09
N PHE A 124 5.95 -7.25 8.68
CA PHE A 124 4.76 -7.59 7.90
C PHE A 124 5.13 -8.25 6.57
N HIS A 125 6.00 -7.64 5.77
CA HIS A 125 6.39 -8.19 4.46
C HIS A 125 7.14 -9.51 4.58
N LEU A 126 8.04 -9.66 5.56
CA LEU A 126 8.73 -10.92 5.81
C LEU A 126 7.77 -12.03 6.28
N THR A 127 6.75 -11.68 7.06
CA THR A 127 5.68 -12.63 7.43
C THR A 127 4.93 -13.09 6.19
N GLN A 128 4.57 -12.16 5.30
CA GLN A 128 3.89 -12.49 4.03
C GLN A 128 4.76 -13.41 3.16
N VAL A 129 6.07 -13.13 3.03
CA VAL A 129 7.04 -14.01 2.36
C VAL A 129 7.13 -15.38 3.04
N GLY A 130 7.11 -15.42 4.38
CA GLY A 130 7.07 -16.67 5.15
C GLY A 130 5.83 -17.50 4.86
N VAL A 131 4.65 -16.87 4.78
CA VAL A 131 3.41 -17.54 4.38
C VAL A 131 3.54 -18.11 2.97
N GLN A 132 4.10 -17.35 2.03
CA GLN A 132 4.34 -17.85 0.66
C GLN A 132 5.24 -19.09 0.64
N TYR A 133 6.31 -19.07 1.43
CA TYR A 133 7.22 -20.20 1.57
C TYR A 133 6.49 -21.43 2.11
N VAL A 134 5.67 -21.27 3.16
CA VAL A 134 4.88 -22.38 3.73
C VAL A 134 3.83 -22.89 2.74
N LEU A 135 3.17 -22.00 2.00
CA LEU A 135 2.22 -22.40 0.95
C LEU A 135 2.88 -23.20 -0.15
N ALA A 136 4.07 -22.78 -0.62
CA ALA A 136 4.83 -23.53 -1.62
C ALA A 136 5.13 -24.96 -1.15
N ARG A 137 5.54 -25.11 0.11
CA ARG A 137 5.79 -26.41 0.72
C ARG A 137 4.52 -27.24 0.84
N ALA A 138 3.39 -26.62 1.21
CA ALA A 138 2.09 -27.29 1.30
C ALA A 138 1.57 -27.73 -0.08
N ALA A 139 1.90 -26.98 -1.13
CA ALA A 139 1.59 -27.33 -2.52
C ALA A 139 2.54 -28.39 -3.12
N GLY A 140 3.51 -28.88 -2.35
CA GLY A 140 4.42 -29.96 -2.75
C GLY A 140 5.74 -29.49 -3.39
N VAL A 141 6.06 -28.20 -3.36
CA VAL A 141 7.28 -27.66 -4.00
C VAL A 141 8.25 -27.07 -2.98
N ALA A 142 9.52 -27.44 -3.11
CA ALA A 142 10.61 -26.92 -2.31
C ALA A 142 11.23 -25.66 -2.95
N LEU A 143 10.58 -24.52 -2.75
CA LEU A 143 11.14 -23.23 -3.18
C LEU A 143 12.24 -22.74 -2.22
N PRO A 144 13.37 -22.22 -2.70
CA PRO A 144 14.30 -21.49 -1.85
C PRO A 144 13.62 -20.25 -1.26
N PHE A 145 13.82 -20.00 0.05
CA PHE A 145 13.25 -18.82 0.70
C PHE A 145 13.72 -17.50 0.06
N SER A 146 14.96 -17.47 -0.42
CA SER A 146 15.54 -16.36 -1.19
C SER A 146 14.79 -16.07 -2.49
N TYR A 147 14.18 -17.07 -3.13
CA TYR A 147 13.34 -16.86 -4.31
C TYR A 147 12.00 -16.23 -3.94
N CYS A 148 11.41 -16.62 -2.81
CA CYS A 148 10.21 -16.00 -2.26
C CYS A 148 10.41 -14.51 -1.96
N LEU A 149 11.61 -14.11 -1.50
CA LEU A 149 11.99 -12.70 -1.31
C LEU A 149 12.06 -11.89 -2.61
N ILE A 150 12.11 -12.53 -3.78
CA ILE A 150 12.16 -11.85 -5.08
C ILE A 150 10.75 -11.74 -5.67
N TYR A 151 10.11 -12.88 -5.93
CA TYR A 151 8.85 -12.85 -6.69
C TYR A 151 7.72 -12.21 -5.88
N HIS A 152 7.65 -12.44 -4.56
CA HIS A 152 6.51 -12.00 -3.76
C HIS A 152 6.40 -10.48 -3.67
N PRO A 153 7.48 -9.71 -3.41
CA PRO A 153 7.44 -8.25 -3.49
C PRO A 153 6.97 -7.74 -4.85
N VAL A 154 7.45 -8.34 -5.95
CA VAL A 154 7.08 -7.90 -7.30
C VAL A 154 5.60 -8.14 -7.58
N ILE A 155 5.09 -9.35 -7.31
CA ILE A 155 3.67 -9.68 -7.48
C ILE A 155 2.80 -8.79 -6.57
N SER A 156 3.24 -8.55 -5.34
CA SER A 156 2.51 -7.71 -4.37
C SER A 156 2.39 -6.26 -4.86
N VAL A 157 3.44 -5.71 -5.47
CA VAL A 157 3.40 -4.38 -6.09
C VAL A 157 2.46 -4.36 -7.29
N MET A 158 2.57 -5.35 -8.18
CA MET A 158 1.70 -5.47 -9.36
C MET A 158 0.22 -5.56 -8.97
N THR A 159 -0.10 -6.30 -7.91
CA THR A 159 -1.47 -6.48 -7.40
C THR A 159 -1.98 -5.30 -6.56
N ALA A 160 -1.08 -4.47 -6.03
CA ALA A 160 -1.44 -3.21 -5.38
C ALA A 160 -1.89 -2.15 -6.39
N LEU A 161 -1.44 -2.25 -7.65
CA LEU A 161 -1.94 -1.40 -8.73
C LEU A 161 -3.43 -1.68 -8.96
N PRO A 162 -4.27 -0.64 -9.14
CA PRO A 162 -5.71 -0.78 -9.36
C PRO A 162 -6.04 -1.23 -10.79
N LEU A 163 -5.35 -2.27 -11.25
CA LEU A 163 -5.51 -2.89 -12.57
C LEU A 163 -6.49 -4.05 -12.54
N SER A 164 -6.76 -4.61 -11.35
CA SER A 164 -7.64 -5.76 -11.16
C SER A 164 -8.36 -5.73 -9.82
N VAL A 165 -9.53 -6.36 -9.76
CA VAL A 165 -10.29 -6.51 -8.51
C VAL A 165 -9.59 -7.53 -7.62
N ALA A 166 -9.20 -7.12 -6.41
CA ALA A 166 -8.48 -7.95 -5.43
C ALA A 166 -7.21 -8.65 -5.96
N GLY A 167 -6.59 -8.11 -7.02
CA GLY A 167 -5.39 -8.68 -7.63
C GLY A 167 -5.63 -9.90 -8.53
N LEU A 168 -6.89 -10.26 -8.84
CA LEU A 168 -7.22 -11.43 -9.66
C LEU A 168 -6.68 -11.28 -11.09
N GLY A 169 -6.11 -12.35 -11.63
CA GLY A 169 -5.45 -12.39 -12.93
C GLY A 169 -4.00 -11.90 -12.87
N VAL A 170 -3.76 -10.73 -12.28
CA VAL A 170 -2.39 -10.18 -12.12
C VAL A 170 -1.54 -11.07 -11.21
N ARG A 171 -2.12 -11.53 -10.11
CA ARG A 171 -1.46 -12.41 -9.16
C ARG A 171 -1.14 -13.76 -9.79
N GLU A 172 -2.13 -14.39 -10.40
CA GLU A 172 -2.03 -15.73 -10.99
C GLU A 172 -1.05 -15.72 -12.17
N GLY A 173 -1.11 -14.70 -13.03
CA GLY A 173 -0.13 -14.50 -14.09
C GLY A 173 1.28 -14.23 -13.56
N GLY A 174 1.40 -13.50 -12.46
CA GLY A 174 2.68 -13.28 -11.77
C GLY A 174 3.27 -14.59 -11.24
N TYR A 175 2.48 -15.43 -10.57
CA TYR A 175 2.95 -16.73 -10.09
C TYR A 175 3.38 -17.63 -11.24
N LEU A 176 2.56 -17.73 -12.29
CA LEU A 176 2.92 -18.48 -13.49
C LEU A 176 4.25 -17.98 -14.07
N TYR A 177 4.41 -16.67 -14.26
CA TYR A 177 5.63 -16.12 -14.83
C TYR A 177 6.87 -16.41 -14.00
N PHE A 178 6.82 -16.21 -12.68
CA PHE A 178 8.00 -16.37 -11.82
C PHE A 178 8.27 -17.85 -11.53
N LEU A 179 7.28 -18.63 -11.13
CA LEU A 179 7.51 -20.00 -10.66
C LEU A 179 7.92 -20.94 -11.80
N THR A 180 7.36 -20.79 -13.01
CA THR A 180 7.76 -21.62 -14.15
C THR A 180 9.22 -21.39 -14.58
N ARG A 181 9.81 -20.23 -14.25
CA ARG A 181 11.24 -19.95 -14.52
C ARG A 181 12.20 -20.81 -13.72
N ILE A 182 11.75 -21.33 -12.59
CA ILE A 182 12.52 -22.23 -11.73
C ILE A 182 11.94 -23.65 -11.77
N ASP A 183 11.33 -24.00 -12.91
CA ASP A 183 10.86 -25.35 -13.24
C ASP A 183 9.73 -25.86 -12.32
N VAL A 184 8.86 -24.94 -11.87
CA VAL A 184 7.63 -25.29 -11.17
C VAL A 184 6.49 -25.42 -12.17
N ASP A 185 5.76 -26.53 -12.09
CA ASP A 185 4.58 -26.78 -12.92
C ASP A 185 3.54 -25.66 -12.85
N ASP A 186 2.92 -25.36 -14.00
CA ASP A 186 1.85 -24.36 -14.13
C ASP A 186 0.70 -24.62 -13.16
N SER A 187 0.33 -25.88 -12.97
CA SER A 187 -0.74 -26.31 -12.06
C SER A 187 -0.44 -25.87 -10.62
N ILE A 188 0.79 -26.06 -10.16
CA ILE A 188 1.23 -25.68 -8.81
C ILE A 188 1.31 -24.16 -8.67
N ALA A 189 1.79 -23.46 -9.70
CA ALA A 189 1.83 -22.00 -9.70
C ALA A 189 0.43 -21.38 -9.57
N VAL A 190 -0.56 -21.93 -10.28
CA VAL A 190 -1.97 -21.55 -10.13
C VAL A 190 -2.51 -21.92 -8.75
N THR A 191 -2.20 -23.12 -8.25
CA THR A 191 -2.58 -23.55 -6.89
C THR A 191 -2.08 -22.56 -5.84
N LEU A 192 -0.86 -22.05 -5.94
CA LEU A 192 -0.34 -21.06 -5.01
C LEU A 192 -1.10 -19.73 -5.06
N GLY A 193 -1.46 -19.27 -6.26
CA GLY A 193 -2.35 -18.12 -6.43
C GLY A 193 -3.70 -18.30 -5.74
N LEU A 194 -4.32 -19.47 -5.91
CA LEU A 194 -5.61 -19.80 -5.30
C LEU A 194 -5.53 -19.97 -3.79
N LEU A 195 -4.48 -20.62 -3.26
CA LEU A 195 -4.26 -20.75 -1.82
C LEU A 195 -4.06 -19.38 -1.15
N TRP A 196 -3.29 -18.50 -1.78
CA TRP A 196 -3.13 -17.13 -1.30
C TRP A 196 -4.44 -16.35 -1.30
N PHE A 197 -5.23 -16.49 -2.37
CA PHE A 197 -6.55 -15.88 -2.44
C PHE A 197 -7.48 -16.40 -1.34
N ALA A 198 -7.54 -17.72 -1.17
CA ALA A 198 -8.34 -18.36 -0.13
C ALA A 198 -7.98 -17.83 1.26
N LEU A 199 -6.68 -17.76 1.60
CA LEU A 199 -6.23 -17.17 2.88
C LEU A 199 -6.65 -15.71 3.03
N THR A 200 -6.55 -14.91 1.95
CA THR A 200 -6.94 -13.50 1.96
C THR A 200 -8.45 -13.35 2.20
N VAL A 201 -9.27 -14.17 1.53
CA VAL A 201 -10.72 -14.23 1.72
C VAL A 201 -11.05 -14.66 3.15
N SER A 202 -10.46 -15.74 3.66
CA SER A 202 -10.68 -16.23 5.02
C SER A 202 -10.35 -15.18 6.07
N ALA A 203 -9.18 -14.53 5.98
CA ALA A 203 -8.80 -13.44 6.86
C ALA A 203 -9.74 -12.23 6.73
N GLY A 204 -10.21 -11.96 5.51
CA GLY A 204 -11.23 -10.95 5.23
C GLY A 204 -12.55 -11.24 5.94
N LEU A 205 -13.05 -12.47 5.82
CA LEU A 205 -14.30 -12.92 6.44
C LEU A 205 -14.23 -12.87 7.97
N VAL A 206 -13.13 -13.32 8.58
CA VAL A 206 -12.93 -13.18 10.04
C VAL A 206 -13.00 -11.71 10.46
N GLY A 207 -12.33 -10.83 9.72
CA GLY A 207 -12.41 -9.39 9.97
C GLY A 207 -13.82 -8.82 9.82
N GLY A 208 -14.59 -9.30 8.84
CA GLY A 208 -16.00 -8.91 8.63
C GLY A 208 -16.91 -9.42 9.76
N ALA A 209 -16.73 -10.66 10.21
CA ALA A 209 -17.48 -11.24 11.31
C ALA A 209 -17.23 -10.47 12.62
N LEU A 210 -15.97 -10.14 12.93
CA LEU A 210 -15.62 -9.32 14.08
C LEU A 210 -16.20 -7.91 13.97
N PHE A 211 -16.20 -7.33 12.78
CA PHE A 211 -16.79 -6.01 12.52
C PHE A 211 -18.30 -6.01 12.83
N VAL A 212 -19.05 -6.97 12.30
CA VAL A 212 -20.49 -7.12 12.60
C VAL A 212 -20.74 -7.39 14.08
N ALA A 213 -19.96 -8.28 14.70
CA ALA A 213 -20.08 -8.61 16.12
C ALA A 213 -19.79 -7.42 17.04
N SER A 214 -18.90 -6.51 16.63
CA SER A 214 -18.56 -5.31 17.40
C SER A 214 -19.64 -4.22 17.39
N GLY A 215 -20.66 -4.34 16.54
CA GLY A 215 -21.70 -3.31 16.37
C GLY A 215 -21.20 -2.00 15.76
N ALA A 216 -19.96 -1.98 15.24
CA ALA A 216 -19.39 -0.81 14.59
C ALA A 216 -20.20 -0.43 13.34
N ALA A 217 -20.52 0.85 13.18
CA ALA A 217 -21.28 1.38 12.05
C ALA A 217 -20.35 2.13 11.09
N LEU A 218 -20.62 2.05 9.78
CA LEU A 218 -19.83 2.77 8.77
C LEU A 218 -19.79 4.27 9.04
N PRO A 219 -18.63 4.94 8.88
CA PRO A 219 -18.49 6.35 9.20
C PRO A 219 -19.41 7.17 8.30
N ARG A 220 -20.20 8.07 8.88
CA ARG A 220 -21.04 8.98 8.10
C ARG A 220 -20.21 10.16 7.66
N VAL A 221 -19.91 10.25 6.36
CA VAL A 221 -19.26 11.43 5.78
C VAL A 221 -20.22 12.61 5.90
N HIS A 222 -20.01 13.45 6.91
CA HIS A 222 -20.78 14.69 7.05
C HIS A 222 -20.29 15.67 5.96
N PRO A 223 -21.20 16.23 5.14
CA PRO A 223 -20.84 17.30 4.22
C PRO A 223 -20.19 18.44 5.01
N ARG A 224 -19.08 18.96 4.51
CA ARG A 224 -18.44 20.16 5.06
C ARG A 224 -19.52 21.25 5.17
N PRO A 225 -19.69 21.94 6.31
CA PRO A 225 -20.60 23.07 6.38
C PRO A 225 -20.26 24.03 5.25
N ALA A 226 -21.25 24.43 4.46
CA ALA A 226 -21.07 25.46 3.45
C ALA A 226 -20.39 26.67 4.14
N ALA A 227 -19.35 27.22 3.51
CA ALA A 227 -18.72 28.42 4.02
C ALA A 227 -19.82 29.47 4.24
N PRO A 228 -19.83 30.18 5.39
CA PRO A 228 -20.81 31.23 5.61
C PRO A 228 -20.77 32.17 4.42
N ALA A 229 -21.92 32.36 3.77
CA ALA A 229 -22.08 33.34 2.71
C ALA A 229 -21.58 34.68 3.26
N ASP A 230 -20.71 35.34 2.50
CA ASP A 230 -20.14 36.62 2.83
C ASP A 230 -21.28 37.66 2.95
N VAL A 231 -21.81 37.83 4.16
CA VAL A 231 -22.77 38.89 4.50
C VAL A 231 -21.95 40.17 4.65
N SER A 232 -21.44 40.68 3.53
CA SER A 232 -20.74 41.98 3.50
C SER A 232 -21.16 42.86 2.32
N ALA A 233 -22.24 42.49 1.60
CA ALA A 233 -22.69 43.20 0.41
C ALA A 233 -24.10 43.81 0.52
N THR A 234 -24.67 43.95 1.73
CA THR A 234 -26.05 44.46 1.89
C THR A 234 -26.17 45.71 2.79
N ASP A 235 -25.09 46.19 3.41
CA ASP A 235 -25.14 47.39 4.26
C ASP A 235 -24.70 48.68 3.54
N SER A 236 -24.16 48.60 2.32
CA SER A 236 -23.77 49.79 1.55
C SER A 236 -24.89 50.42 0.72
N GLU A 237 -26.07 49.80 0.63
CA GLU A 237 -27.18 50.32 -0.20
C GLU A 237 -28.29 51.05 0.59
N ILE A 238 -28.29 50.95 1.94
CA ILE A 238 -29.28 51.62 2.80
C ILE A 238 -28.78 52.99 3.31
N ALA A 239 -27.47 53.28 3.23
CA ALA A 239 -26.92 54.59 3.63
C ALA A 239 -26.95 55.66 2.52
N ALA A 240 -27.52 55.37 1.34
CA ALA A 240 -27.56 56.25 0.18
C ALA A 240 -28.98 56.59 -0.32
N ARG A 241 -29.99 56.45 0.54
CA ARG A 241 -31.36 56.97 0.33
C ARG A 241 -31.85 57.70 1.56
#